data_AF-V8QXS8-F1
#
_entry.id   AF-V8QXS8-F1
#
_cell.length_a   1.000
_cell.length_b   1.000
_cell.length_c   1.000
_cell.angle_alpha   90.00
_cell.angle_beta   90.00
_cell.angle_gamma   90.00
#
_symmetry.space_group_name_H-M   'P 1'
#
loop_
_entity.id
_entity.type
_entity.pdbx_description
1 polymer ?
#
loop_
_entity_poly.entity_id
_entity_poly.type
_entity_poly.pdbx_seq_one_letter_code
_entity_poly.pdbx_strand_id
1 'polypeptide(L)'
;MVAGQKLNEQEKSQTTSIRDKLVEVTPGDILKIKVKVIDALLANERALVCQIQFIDGNGAVISADVLGANVSPRFGNYIYIRSISPSDPVLWEDELIHVPPGSDTMRLSLHPWKNSSQLQIGSEIECRDYRKIGKTNKTFTLEPKGVNTGEFEILPFWRAVFSSDILIRAAEKNLGADVFVSFATEDGEALAVQPTTAQAIVGSVENHNRTTLRINPAMGSSEYEGYSRGKACVQLIPPLNADKMRILTRADDIESSILVSQNLWPFETLVEAHLSVESLGLLINRANLSSDLRHHSFSKLLDKFPGNAVIYGAALEYFINQDYSEKIISTANQILNRFHAPDVLRQARAALATARLLDPHWLPGTGKVSASGVTGAQAETTPKVAHLAYIENVQDNPGVEHFLVSVLSSQKKSEVALPFVISPGTSASENDQNTVWISSTCQIIKRYEIACLSSEEEATVLPTTLLNFSGIVAKKILQVEAPTIIHAHQSHGAYNFALMGLALSKAFRLPLVYDRTVAPDAQVNERGATTGTFSSRHLEQEYRCMKESHAIVISADSETQWADYGIEREKIFCIPHIAEGKTMTDIERDRYLNEISAIYLKAYEYARRSVQQTESMSETSSGK
;
A
#
# COMPACT_ATOMS: atom_id res chain seq x y z
N MET A 1 -3.61 0.06 47.60
CA MET A 1 -3.01 1.40 47.67
C MET A 1 -1.53 1.29 47.34
N VAL A 2 -1.19 1.38 46.06
CA VAL A 2 0.18 1.60 45.58
C VAL A 2 0.05 2.78 44.63
N ALA A 3 0.70 3.88 44.98
CA ALA A 3 0.63 5.13 44.25
C ALA A 3 1.33 4.97 42.90
N GLY A 4 0.55 4.93 41.82
CA GLY A 4 1.07 5.06 40.46
C GLY A 4 1.59 6.47 40.25
N GLN A 5 2.91 6.60 40.16
CA GLN A 5 3.57 7.81 39.68
C GLN A 5 3.04 8.14 38.28
N LYS A 6 2.36 9.28 38.16
CA LYS A 6 2.17 9.95 36.87
C LYS A 6 3.57 10.31 36.35
N LEU A 7 4.01 9.62 35.31
CA LEU A 7 5.15 10.07 34.51
C LEU A 7 4.78 11.43 33.90
N ASN A 8 5.54 12.45 34.28
CA ASN A 8 5.47 13.80 33.77
C ASN A 8 5.56 13.80 32.23
N GLU A 9 4.52 14.26 31.55
CA GLU A 9 4.53 14.67 30.13
C GLU A 9 5.30 15.99 29.90
N GLN A 10 5.94 16.54 30.93
CA GLN A 10 6.64 17.82 30.89
C GLN A 10 8.15 17.63 31.00
N GLU A 11 8.75 17.23 29.90
CA GLU A 11 10.03 17.74 29.42
C GLU A 11 10.17 17.29 27.97
N LYS A 12 9.55 18.04 27.04
CA LYS A 12 9.96 18.02 25.63
C LYS A 12 11.40 18.53 25.60
N SER A 13 12.36 17.65 25.89
CA SER A 13 13.78 17.85 25.67
C SER A 13 13.93 18.37 24.26
N GLN A 14 14.21 19.68 24.13
CA GLN A 14 14.54 20.29 22.86
C GLN A 14 15.79 19.57 22.37
N THR A 15 15.61 18.69 21.39
CA THR A 15 16.75 18.06 20.70
C THR A 15 17.51 19.15 19.99
N THR A 16 18.74 19.38 20.44
CA THR A 16 19.66 20.31 19.79
C THR A 16 20.02 19.75 18.42
N SER A 17 19.72 20.50 17.36
CA SER A 17 20.18 20.19 16.01
C SER A 17 21.71 20.26 15.97
N ILE A 18 22.33 19.36 15.21
CA ILE A 18 23.78 19.35 14.97
C ILE A 18 24.13 20.27 13.79
N ARG A 19 23.20 20.43 12.84
CA ARG A 19 23.35 21.32 11.68
C ARG A 19 21.99 21.74 11.15
N ASP A 20 21.86 23.01 10.78
CA ASP A 20 20.66 23.58 10.18
C ASP A 20 20.98 24.23 8.81
N LYS A 21 20.02 24.22 7.89
CA LYS A 21 20.07 24.96 6.63
C LYS A 21 18.71 25.55 6.26
N LEU A 22 18.72 26.79 5.79
CA LEU A 22 17.56 27.42 5.16
C LEU A 22 17.73 27.37 3.64
N VAL A 23 16.63 27.04 2.94
CA VAL A 23 16.58 26.89 1.49
C VAL A 23 15.37 27.69 0.98
N GLU A 24 15.57 28.57 0.01
CA GLU A 24 14.46 29.22 -0.69
C GLU A 24 13.73 28.19 -1.56
N VAL A 25 12.40 28.18 -1.50
CA VAL A 25 11.56 27.20 -2.19
C VAL A 25 10.36 27.86 -2.83
N THR A 26 9.92 27.33 -3.97
CA THR A 26 8.66 27.76 -4.59
C THR A 26 7.58 26.72 -4.32
N PRO A 27 6.33 27.11 -4.02
CA PRO A 27 5.23 26.16 -3.91
C PRO A 27 5.14 25.23 -5.12
N GLY A 28 5.05 23.93 -4.84
CA GLY A 28 5.04 22.88 -5.86
C GLY A 28 6.42 22.44 -6.34
N ASP A 29 7.52 23.04 -5.88
CA ASP A 29 8.88 22.46 -5.98
C ASP A 29 8.89 21.03 -5.41
N ILE A 30 9.75 20.20 -5.98
CA ILE A 30 9.94 18.85 -5.46
C ILE A 30 11.43 18.64 -5.25
N LEU A 31 11.81 18.50 -4.00
CA LEU A 31 13.18 18.65 -3.55
C LEU A 31 13.78 17.28 -3.23
N LYS A 32 15.05 17.13 -3.56
CA LYS A 32 15.90 16.07 -2.98
C LYS A 32 16.90 16.67 -2.03
N ILE A 33 17.31 15.89 -1.05
CA ILE A 33 18.29 16.25 -0.02
C ILE A 33 19.51 15.34 -0.16
N LYS A 34 20.72 15.91 -0.12
CA LYS A 34 22.00 15.19 -0.10
C LYS A 34 22.83 15.72 1.05
N VAL A 35 23.40 14.84 1.86
CA VAL A 35 24.36 15.22 2.89
C VAL A 35 25.31 14.05 3.14
N LYS A 36 26.62 14.35 3.17
CA LYS A 36 27.64 13.37 3.51
C LYS A 36 27.65 13.15 5.01
N VAL A 37 27.19 11.98 5.45
CA VAL A 37 27.32 11.53 6.84
C VAL A 37 28.23 10.32 6.87
N ILE A 38 29.37 10.43 7.54
CA ILE A 38 30.35 9.36 7.65
C ILE A 38 30.19 8.70 9.03
N ASP A 39 30.06 7.38 9.06
CA ASP A 39 30.21 6.59 10.28
C ASP A 39 31.36 5.60 10.10
N ALA A 40 32.48 5.86 10.78
CA ALA A 40 33.69 5.05 10.65
C ALA A 40 33.56 3.65 11.27
N LEU A 41 32.56 3.41 12.14
CA LEU A 41 32.34 2.12 12.77
C LEU A 41 31.41 1.25 11.94
N LEU A 42 30.26 1.80 11.55
CA LEU A 42 29.22 1.04 10.85
C LEU A 42 28.27 1.96 10.09
N ALA A 43 28.34 1.93 8.75
CA ALA A 43 27.36 2.57 7.89
C ALA A 43 25.93 2.11 8.25
N ASN A 44 24.99 3.05 8.25
CA ASN A 44 23.63 2.82 8.73
C ASN A 44 22.62 3.62 7.91
N GLU A 45 21.56 2.96 7.45
CA GLU A 45 20.47 3.62 6.70
C GLU A 45 19.70 4.67 7.51
N ARG A 46 19.79 4.66 8.84
CA ARG A 46 19.09 5.61 9.73
C ARG A 46 20.05 6.18 10.77
N ALA A 47 21.01 6.97 10.30
CA ALA A 47 22.05 7.53 11.16
C ALA A 47 21.59 8.84 11.82
N LEU A 48 20.99 9.73 11.02
CA LEU A 48 20.40 11.00 11.47
C LEU A 48 18.92 11.08 11.10
N VAL A 49 18.21 11.98 11.78
CA VAL A 49 16.90 12.50 11.39
C VAL A 49 17.11 13.88 10.78
N CYS A 50 16.66 14.11 9.55
CA CYS A 50 16.54 15.44 8.97
C CYS A 50 15.11 15.94 9.15
N GLN A 51 14.90 16.81 10.13
CA GLN A 51 13.64 17.51 10.34
C GLN A 51 13.44 18.55 9.24
N ILE A 52 12.21 18.62 8.71
CA ILE A 52 11.81 19.48 7.61
C ILE A 52 10.70 20.41 8.10
N GLN A 53 10.91 21.71 7.96
CA GLN A 53 9.91 22.73 8.27
C GLN A 53 9.75 23.68 7.10
N PHE A 54 8.53 23.82 6.58
CA PHE A 54 8.22 24.87 5.62
C PHE A 54 7.75 26.12 6.34
N ILE A 55 8.16 27.27 5.82
CA ILE A 55 7.93 28.59 6.39
C ILE A 55 7.33 29.45 5.28
N ASP A 56 6.22 30.12 5.55
CA ASP A 56 5.56 31.01 4.61
C ASP A 56 6.29 32.36 4.48
N GLY A 57 5.84 33.20 3.53
CA GLY A 57 6.42 34.54 3.33
C GLY A 57 6.26 35.51 4.51
N ASN A 58 5.49 35.14 5.55
CA ASN A 58 5.35 35.90 6.80
C ASN A 58 6.23 35.33 7.93
N GLY A 59 7.02 34.29 7.67
CA GLY A 59 7.85 33.63 8.68
C GLY A 59 7.10 32.61 9.55
N ALA A 60 5.84 32.29 9.24
CA ALA A 60 5.05 31.30 9.98
C ALA A 60 5.36 29.88 9.50
N VAL A 61 5.52 28.94 10.43
CA VAL A 61 5.73 27.52 10.11
C VAL A 61 4.42 26.91 9.62
N ILE A 62 4.46 26.30 8.44
CA ILE A 62 3.33 25.59 7.83
C ILE A 62 3.25 24.20 8.48
N SER A 63 2.17 23.96 9.24
CA SER A 63 1.96 22.73 10.02
C SER A 63 1.32 21.58 9.24
N ALA A 64 1.45 21.56 7.91
CA ALA A 64 0.89 20.51 7.07
C ALA A 64 1.83 19.29 7.01
N ASP A 65 1.26 18.11 6.85
CA ASP A 65 2.02 16.90 6.53
C ASP A 65 2.69 17.09 5.16
N VAL A 66 4.00 16.86 5.14
CA VAL A 66 4.82 17.03 3.95
C VAL A 66 4.86 15.73 3.18
N LEU A 67 4.32 15.75 1.96
CA LEU A 67 4.38 14.58 1.08
C LEU A 67 5.85 14.23 0.78
N GLY A 68 6.21 12.96 1.03
CA GLY A 68 7.58 12.45 0.95
C GLY A 68 8.36 12.47 2.26
N ALA A 69 7.78 12.96 3.35
CA ALA A 69 8.37 12.91 4.69
C ALA A 69 7.57 12.00 5.63
N ASN A 70 8.25 11.46 6.65
CA ASN A 70 7.61 10.83 7.80
C ASN A 70 7.14 11.89 8.78
N VAL A 71 6.14 11.57 9.62
CA VAL A 71 5.63 12.47 10.66
C VAL A 71 5.79 11.85 12.04
N SER A 72 6.33 12.60 13.01
CA SER A 72 6.38 12.17 14.41
C SER A 72 6.04 13.31 15.39
N PRO A 73 5.55 12.99 16.59
CA PRO A 73 5.30 14.01 17.63
C PRO A 73 6.55 14.79 18.05
N ARG A 74 7.74 14.20 17.89
CA ARG A 74 9.03 14.78 18.30
C ARG A 74 9.61 15.71 17.25
N PHE A 75 9.63 15.30 15.99
CA PHE A 75 10.32 16.03 14.92
C PHE A 75 9.37 16.72 13.93
N GLY A 76 8.06 16.48 14.00
CA GLY A 76 7.14 16.91 12.94
C GLY A 76 7.45 16.13 11.67
N ASN A 77 7.57 16.82 10.53
CA ASN A 77 7.98 16.22 9.26
C ASN A 77 9.49 15.93 9.26
N TYR A 78 9.89 14.73 8.84
CA TYR A 78 11.29 14.36 8.76
C TYR A 78 11.60 13.22 7.78
N ILE A 79 12.86 13.09 7.38
CA ILE A 79 13.39 11.90 6.71
C ILE A 79 14.59 11.34 7.48
N TYR A 80 14.93 10.08 7.22
CA TYR A 80 16.17 9.51 7.73
C TYR A 80 17.30 9.85 6.76
N ILE A 81 18.47 10.16 7.32
CA ILE A 81 19.69 10.34 6.54
C ILE A 81 20.60 9.15 6.83
N ARG A 82 21.08 8.52 5.76
CA ARG A 82 22.00 7.39 5.87
C ARG A 82 23.41 7.87 6.19
N SER A 83 24.16 7.07 6.94
CA SER A 83 25.61 7.20 7.03
C SER A 83 26.29 6.21 6.10
N ILE A 84 27.45 6.58 5.61
CA ILE A 84 28.26 5.83 4.65
C ILE A 84 29.68 5.63 5.18
N SER A 85 30.39 4.66 4.59
CA SER A 85 31.82 4.50 4.87
C SER A 85 32.60 5.68 4.26
N PRO A 86 33.82 5.99 4.75
CA PRO A 86 34.61 7.11 4.21
C PRO A 86 34.90 7.03 2.70
N SER A 87 34.95 5.82 2.15
CA SER A 87 35.21 5.52 0.73
C SER A 87 33.98 5.49 -0.15
N ASP A 88 32.77 5.46 0.43
CA ASP A 88 31.54 5.29 -0.32
C ASP A 88 31.12 6.63 -0.95
N PRO A 89 30.46 6.61 -2.12
CA PRO A 89 29.94 7.82 -2.73
C PRO A 89 28.79 8.40 -1.90
N VAL A 90 28.67 9.72 -1.91
CA VAL A 90 27.55 10.43 -1.27
C VAL A 90 26.35 10.40 -2.20
N LEU A 91 25.28 9.74 -1.78
CA LEU A 91 24.06 9.65 -2.57
C LEU A 91 23.03 10.70 -2.13
N TRP A 92 22.16 11.06 -3.06
CA TRP A 92 20.92 11.78 -2.72
C TRP A 92 19.99 10.81 -1.99
N GLU A 93 19.24 11.33 -1.02
CA GLU A 93 18.22 10.52 -0.37
C GLU A 93 17.08 10.17 -1.33
N ASP A 94 16.44 9.05 -1.07
CA ASP A 94 15.48 8.45 -2.00
C ASP A 94 14.17 9.24 -2.00
N GLU A 95 13.82 9.82 -0.85
CA GLU A 95 12.63 10.61 -0.61
C GLU A 95 12.56 11.89 -1.46
N LEU A 96 11.38 12.13 -2.04
CA LEU A 96 11.03 13.33 -2.81
C LEU A 96 10.17 14.24 -1.96
N ILE A 97 10.70 15.38 -1.53
CA ILE A 97 10.02 16.31 -0.63
C ILE A 97 9.21 17.31 -1.45
N HIS A 98 7.88 17.24 -1.37
CA HIS A 98 7.01 18.19 -2.06
C HIS A 98 6.81 19.46 -1.24
N VAL A 99 7.06 20.62 -1.85
CA VAL A 99 6.89 21.93 -1.21
C VAL A 99 5.41 22.30 -1.17
N PRO A 100 4.79 22.46 0.03
CA PRO A 100 3.38 22.73 0.15
C PRO A 100 3.01 24.15 -0.33
N PRO A 101 1.73 24.39 -0.72
CA PRO A 101 1.23 25.72 -1.04
C PRO A 101 1.54 26.76 0.03
N GLY A 102 1.92 27.97 -0.38
CA GLY A 102 2.21 29.09 0.53
C GLY A 102 3.61 29.08 1.14
N SER A 103 4.43 28.05 0.89
CA SER A 103 5.83 28.02 1.34
C SER A 103 6.68 29.04 0.59
N ASP A 104 7.61 29.65 1.32
CA ASP A 104 8.62 30.58 0.79
C ASP A 104 10.04 30.08 1.10
N THR A 105 10.24 29.58 2.33
CA THR A 105 11.50 28.98 2.76
C THR A 105 11.30 27.61 3.40
N MET A 106 12.30 26.76 3.31
CA MET A 106 12.37 25.46 3.98
C MET A 106 13.57 25.42 4.91
N ARG A 107 13.34 25.02 6.17
CA ARG A 107 14.39 24.74 7.15
C ARG A 107 14.61 23.23 7.25
N LEU A 108 15.87 22.83 7.09
CA LEU A 108 16.36 21.48 7.28
C LEU A 108 17.22 21.44 8.54
N SER A 109 16.90 20.54 9.48
CA SER A 109 17.58 20.42 10.77
C SER A 109 18.00 18.97 11.02
N LEU A 110 19.31 18.72 11.11
CA LEU A 110 19.86 17.39 11.35
C LEU A 110 19.96 17.10 12.85
N HIS A 111 19.35 16.00 13.28
CA HIS A 111 19.34 15.49 14.65
C HIS A 111 19.95 14.09 14.71
N PRO A 112 20.71 13.74 15.76
CA PRO A 112 21.21 12.38 15.91
C PRO A 112 20.04 11.43 16.17
N TRP A 113 19.97 10.33 15.41
CA TRP A 113 19.01 9.26 15.66
C TRP A 113 19.64 8.13 16.46
N LYS A 114 20.84 7.70 16.04
CA LYS A 114 21.64 6.69 16.73
C LYS A 114 22.87 7.32 17.36
N ASN A 115 23.22 6.85 18.55
CA ASN A 115 24.37 7.35 19.33
C ASN A 115 25.69 6.70 18.86
N SER A 116 26.03 6.80 17.58
CA SER A 116 27.40 6.50 17.16
C SER A 116 28.28 7.68 17.56
N SER A 117 29.27 7.42 18.41
CA SER A 117 30.25 8.44 18.83
C SER A 117 31.20 8.86 17.71
N GLN A 118 31.19 8.16 16.58
CA GLN A 118 32.08 8.39 15.43
C GLN A 118 31.37 9.01 14.23
N LEU A 119 30.09 9.40 14.39
CA LEU A 119 29.32 10.00 13.31
C LEU A 119 29.83 11.42 13.01
N GLN A 120 30.18 11.68 11.75
CA GLN A 120 30.70 12.96 11.28
C GLN A 120 29.88 13.47 10.10
N ILE A 121 29.49 14.75 10.12
CA ILE A 121 28.82 15.40 8.97
C ILE A 121 29.89 16.00 8.06
N GLY A 122 30.20 15.29 6.98
CA GLY A 122 31.29 15.60 6.06
C GLY A 122 30.98 16.65 4.98
N SER A 123 29.72 17.09 4.83
CA SER A 123 29.34 18.13 3.86
C SER A 123 28.25 19.05 4.40
N GLU A 124 28.02 20.17 3.72
CA GLU A 124 26.76 20.91 3.90
C GLU A 124 25.55 20.07 3.48
N ILE A 125 24.37 20.45 3.97
CA ILE A 125 23.10 19.91 3.47
C ILE A 125 22.89 20.50 2.07
N GLU A 126 22.80 19.69 1.04
CA GLU A 126 22.38 20.12 -0.29
C GLU A 126 20.90 19.83 -0.46
N CYS A 127 20.20 20.78 -1.08
CA CYS A 127 18.78 20.65 -1.39
C CYS A 127 18.51 21.28 -2.74
N ARG A 128 17.91 20.54 -3.67
CA ARG A 128 17.66 21.00 -5.04
C ARG A 128 16.29 20.56 -5.53
N ASP A 129 15.59 21.43 -6.25
CA ASP A 129 14.39 21.04 -7.00
C ASP A 129 14.82 20.13 -8.15
N TYR A 130 14.39 18.87 -8.10
CA TYR A 130 14.78 17.85 -9.08
C TYR A 130 14.34 18.23 -10.51
N ARG A 131 13.35 19.11 -10.66
CA ARG A 131 12.79 19.54 -11.94
C ARG A 131 13.51 20.76 -12.53
N LYS A 132 14.20 21.54 -11.70
CA LYS A 132 14.97 22.73 -12.13
C LYS A 132 16.34 22.35 -12.70
N ILE A 133 16.68 21.07 -12.76
CA ILE A 133 17.80 20.54 -13.55
C ILE A 133 17.44 20.75 -15.02
N GLY A 134 17.98 21.84 -15.57
CA GLY A 134 17.38 22.56 -16.68
C GLY A 134 17.11 21.73 -17.92
N LYS A 135 15.96 21.98 -18.56
CA LYS A 135 15.82 21.78 -19.99
C LYS A 135 16.86 22.66 -20.67
N THR A 136 17.96 22.07 -21.11
CA THR A 136 19.00 22.82 -21.81
C THR A 136 18.76 22.68 -23.31
N ASN A 137 18.44 23.79 -23.96
CA ASN A 137 18.57 23.92 -25.41
C ASN A 137 19.88 24.67 -25.70
N LYS A 138 20.77 24.05 -26.48
CA LYS A 138 21.98 24.68 -26.99
C LYS A 138 21.95 24.62 -28.51
N THR A 139 22.03 25.79 -29.14
CA THR A 139 22.25 25.91 -30.58
C THR A 139 23.62 26.53 -30.81
N PHE A 140 24.44 25.92 -31.65
CA PHE A 140 25.80 26.38 -31.94
C PHE A 140 26.22 25.98 -33.36
N THR A 141 27.16 26.72 -33.92
CA THR A 141 27.80 26.40 -35.21
C THR A 141 29.14 25.73 -34.94
N LEU A 142 29.40 24.61 -35.60
CA LEU A 142 30.72 23.97 -35.61
C LEU A 142 31.42 24.27 -36.93
N GLU A 143 32.62 24.82 -36.84
CA GLU A 143 33.55 24.94 -37.97
C GLU A 143 34.11 23.56 -38.38
N PRO A 144 34.68 23.40 -39.58
CA PRO A 144 35.39 22.19 -39.98
C PRO A 144 36.43 21.76 -38.93
N LYS A 145 36.41 20.47 -38.54
CA LYS A 145 37.24 19.92 -37.43
C LYS A 145 36.94 20.53 -36.05
N GLY A 146 35.82 21.26 -35.94
CA GLY A 146 35.36 21.88 -34.72
C GLY A 146 34.85 20.86 -33.71
N VAL A 147 34.97 21.24 -32.43
CA VAL A 147 34.52 20.45 -31.29
C VAL A 147 33.73 21.36 -30.36
N ASN A 148 32.57 20.89 -29.92
CA ASN A 148 31.82 21.54 -28.84
C ASN A 148 31.56 20.53 -27.71
N THR A 149 31.71 20.97 -26.47
CA THR A 149 31.49 20.14 -25.28
C THR A 149 30.49 20.81 -24.36
N GLY A 150 29.44 20.08 -23.99
CA GLY A 150 28.51 20.44 -22.93
C GLY A 150 28.66 19.50 -21.75
N GLU A 151 28.77 20.05 -20.55
CA GLU A 151 28.71 19.29 -19.30
C GLU A 151 27.42 19.62 -18.56
N PHE A 152 26.81 18.60 -17.97
CA PHE A 152 25.52 18.66 -17.30
C PHE A 152 25.64 17.91 -15.97
N GLU A 153 25.14 18.51 -14.90
CA GLU A 153 24.96 17.77 -13.64
C GLU A 153 23.72 16.89 -13.76
N ILE A 154 23.83 15.66 -13.26
CA ILE A 154 22.76 14.64 -13.32
C ILE A 154 22.54 14.06 -11.92
N LEU A 155 21.31 13.62 -11.65
CA LEU A 155 20.96 12.95 -10.39
C LEU A 155 20.98 11.42 -10.56
N PRO A 156 21.14 10.64 -9.48
CA PRO A 156 21.22 9.17 -9.51
C PRO A 156 20.03 8.41 -10.12
N PHE A 157 18.95 9.12 -10.42
CA PHE A 157 17.67 8.62 -10.97
C PHE A 157 17.32 9.29 -12.30
N TRP A 158 18.12 10.28 -12.71
CA TRP A 158 17.80 11.17 -13.82
C TRP A 158 17.70 10.38 -15.13
N ARG A 159 16.50 10.22 -15.69
CA ARG A 159 16.34 9.76 -17.08
C ARG A 159 16.16 10.99 -17.95
N ALA A 160 16.74 10.99 -19.15
CA ALA A 160 16.60 12.13 -20.04
C ALA A 160 16.41 11.74 -21.50
N VAL A 161 15.56 12.45 -22.23
CA VAL A 161 15.54 12.40 -23.68
C VAL A 161 16.54 13.45 -24.15
N PHE A 162 17.56 13.00 -24.86
CA PHE A 162 18.47 13.85 -25.60
C PHE A 162 18.05 13.87 -27.06
N SER A 163 17.90 15.06 -27.65
CA SER A 163 17.81 15.22 -29.10
C SER A 163 18.98 16.04 -29.64
N SER A 164 19.43 15.67 -30.83
CA SER A 164 20.36 16.46 -31.63
C SER A 164 19.78 16.63 -33.03
N ASP A 165 19.80 17.86 -33.51
CA ASP A 165 19.38 18.25 -34.85
C ASP A 165 20.55 18.95 -35.53
N ILE A 166 21.05 18.37 -36.62
CA ILE A 166 22.26 18.81 -37.31
C ILE A 166 21.88 19.18 -38.73
N LEU A 167 22.11 20.43 -39.11
CA LEU A 167 21.90 20.95 -40.45
C LEU A 167 23.25 21.10 -41.17
N ILE A 168 23.39 20.43 -42.31
CA ILE A 168 24.65 20.27 -43.06
C ILE A 168 24.40 20.58 -44.54
N ARG A 169 25.40 21.08 -45.26
CA ARG A 169 25.26 21.35 -46.70
C ARG A 169 25.25 20.03 -47.50
N ALA A 170 24.26 19.85 -48.38
CA ALA A 170 23.95 18.59 -49.09
C ALA A 170 25.05 18.08 -50.04
N ALA A 171 26.09 18.88 -50.31
CA ALA A 171 27.24 18.44 -51.10
C ALA A 171 28.12 17.41 -50.37
N GLU A 172 27.94 17.27 -49.04
CA GLU A 172 28.68 16.32 -48.22
C GLU A 172 28.00 14.94 -48.22
N LYS A 173 28.75 13.88 -48.58
CA LYS A 173 28.20 12.51 -48.70
C LYS A 173 28.00 11.81 -47.35
N ASN A 174 28.65 12.29 -46.30
CA ASN A 174 28.58 11.76 -44.94
C ASN A 174 28.18 12.90 -44.00
N LEU A 175 27.47 12.57 -42.92
CA LEU A 175 27.09 13.56 -41.91
C LEU A 175 28.34 14.25 -41.31
N GLY A 176 29.48 13.55 -41.23
CA GLY A 176 30.74 14.09 -40.72
C GLY A 176 30.62 14.72 -39.32
N ALA A 177 29.57 14.41 -38.58
CA ALA A 177 29.26 15.00 -37.30
C ALA A 177 28.89 13.89 -36.31
N ASP A 178 29.73 13.69 -35.31
CA ASP A 178 29.52 12.68 -34.28
C ASP A 178 29.09 13.32 -32.98
N VAL A 179 28.10 12.71 -32.32
CA VAL A 179 27.67 13.09 -30.99
C VAL A 179 28.04 11.98 -30.02
N PHE A 180 28.86 12.29 -29.03
CA PHE A 180 29.30 11.36 -27.99
C PHE A 180 28.69 11.75 -26.64
N VAL A 181 28.27 10.76 -25.88
CA VAL A 181 27.76 10.94 -24.51
C VAL A 181 28.59 10.08 -23.56
N SER A 182 29.05 10.70 -22.48
CA SER A 182 29.79 10.03 -21.41
C SER A 182 29.26 10.48 -20.05
N PHE A 183 29.48 9.64 -19.04
CA PHE A 183 29.06 9.89 -17.67
C PHE A 183 30.27 9.87 -16.75
N ALA A 184 30.25 10.68 -15.71
CA ALA A 184 31.33 10.77 -14.74
C ALA A 184 30.81 10.98 -13.31
N THR A 185 31.64 10.62 -12.34
CA THR A 185 31.42 10.95 -10.92
C THR A 185 31.66 12.44 -10.65
N GLU A 186 31.35 12.90 -9.43
CA GLU A 186 31.62 14.27 -8.96
C GLU A 186 33.10 14.66 -9.16
N ASP A 187 34.01 13.73 -8.87
CA ASP A 187 35.48 13.87 -9.04
C ASP A 187 35.94 13.82 -10.51
N GLY A 188 35.03 13.56 -11.45
CA GLY A 188 35.31 13.52 -12.89
C GLY A 188 35.80 12.16 -13.40
N GLU A 189 35.71 11.09 -12.60
CA GLU A 189 36.05 9.73 -13.04
C GLU A 189 35.02 9.23 -14.06
N ALA A 190 35.47 8.79 -15.23
CA ALA A 190 34.59 8.30 -16.28
C ALA A 190 33.95 6.95 -15.92
N LEU A 191 32.64 6.86 -16.06
CA LEU A 191 31.85 5.69 -15.70
C LEU A 191 31.61 4.79 -16.91
N ALA A 192 31.58 3.48 -16.68
CA ALA A 192 31.29 2.51 -17.72
C ALA A 192 29.82 2.64 -18.19
N VAL A 193 29.61 2.63 -19.50
CA VAL A 193 28.29 2.68 -20.14
C VAL A 193 27.92 1.30 -20.69
N GLN A 194 26.65 0.94 -20.54
CA GLN A 194 26.10 -0.32 -21.04
C GLN A 194 25.10 -0.03 -22.17
N PRO A 195 24.74 -1.02 -23.00
CA PRO A 195 23.70 -0.83 -24.01
C PRO A 195 22.36 -0.36 -23.43
N THR A 196 22.06 -0.67 -22.16
CA THR A 196 20.87 -0.19 -21.45
C THR A 196 20.94 1.26 -21.00
N THR A 197 22.13 1.88 -21.03
CA THR A 197 22.35 3.29 -20.69
C THR A 197 21.71 4.22 -21.72
N ALA A 198 21.42 3.74 -22.94
CA ALA A 198 20.77 4.54 -23.96
C ALA A 198 19.90 3.71 -24.92
N GLN A 199 18.73 4.23 -25.25
CA GLN A 199 17.82 3.65 -26.22
C GLN A 199 17.53 4.67 -27.32
N ALA A 200 17.88 4.34 -28.56
CA ALA A 200 17.57 5.17 -29.72
C ALA A 200 16.05 5.18 -29.99
N ILE A 201 15.48 6.37 -30.14
CA ILE A 201 14.11 6.61 -30.64
C ILE A 201 14.19 6.99 -32.13
N VAL A 202 15.14 7.87 -32.47
CA VAL A 202 15.49 8.27 -33.84
C VAL A 202 17.01 8.26 -33.97
N GLY A 203 17.55 7.74 -35.09
CA GLY A 203 18.98 7.51 -35.26
C GLY A 203 19.40 6.14 -34.71
N SER A 204 20.66 6.00 -34.35
CA SER A 204 21.18 4.81 -33.65
C SER A 204 22.13 5.21 -32.53
N VAL A 205 22.31 4.31 -31.56
CA VAL A 205 23.29 4.44 -30.48
C VAL A 205 24.18 3.22 -30.49
N GLU A 206 25.49 3.44 -30.41
CA GLU A 206 26.51 2.39 -30.31
C GLU A 206 27.49 2.70 -29.18
N ASN A 207 28.09 1.66 -28.61
CA ASN A 207 29.20 1.84 -27.67
C ASN A 207 30.45 2.24 -28.46
N HIS A 208 30.92 3.47 -28.29
CA HIS A 208 32.18 3.90 -28.90
C HIS A 208 33.37 3.28 -28.16
N ASN A 209 33.31 3.28 -26.83
CA ASN A 209 34.26 2.62 -25.94
C ASN A 209 33.55 2.26 -24.62
N ARG A 210 34.31 1.79 -23.62
CA ARG A 210 33.75 1.35 -22.33
C ARG A 210 33.00 2.46 -21.57
N THR A 211 33.32 3.73 -21.79
CA THR A 211 32.82 4.88 -21.01
C THR A 211 32.06 5.90 -21.87
N THR A 212 31.88 5.63 -23.17
CA THR A 212 31.35 6.61 -24.12
C THR A 212 30.42 5.94 -25.11
N LEU A 213 29.22 6.49 -25.23
CA LEU A 213 28.23 6.18 -26.25
C LEU A 213 28.42 7.11 -27.43
N ARG A 214 28.26 6.60 -28.66
CA ARG A 214 28.13 7.40 -29.87
C ARG A 214 26.69 7.35 -30.35
N ILE A 215 26.15 8.53 -30.58
CA ILE A 215 24.81 8.76 -31.10
C ILE A 215 24.97 9.15 -32.56
N ASN A 216 24.39 8.34 -33.45
CA ASN A 216 24.42 8.54 -34.89
C ASN A 216 23.06 9.09 -35.35
N PRO A 217 22.98 10.37 -35.77
CA PRO A 217 21.74 10.95 -36.27
C PRO A 217 21.25 10.26 -37.56
N ALA A 218 19.95 10.00 -37.65
CA ALA A 218 19.31 9.53 -38.88
C ALA A 218 19.22 10.68 -39.89
N MET A 219 19.66 10.41 -41.13
CA MET A 219 19.64 11.39 -42.20
C MET A 219 18.27 11.52 -42.85
N GLY A 220 17.87 12.76 -43.11
CA GLY A 220 16.66 13.11 -43.85
C GLY A 220 16.86 14.31 -44.76
N SER A 221 15.87 14.54 -45.63
CA SER A 221 15.80 15.76 -46.43
C SER A 221 15.59 16.98 -45.53
N SER A 222 16.18 18.10 -45.94
CA SER A 222 15.95 19.40 -45.32
C SER A 222 14.94 20.21 -46.14
N GLU A 223 14.23 21.12 -45.48
CA GLU A 223 13.41 22.14 -46.15
C GLU A 223 14.26 23.25 -46.80
N TYR A 224 15.52 23.38 -46.38
CA TYR A 224 16.47 24.33 -46.94
C TYR A 224 17.17 23.73 -48.16
N GLU A 225 17.01 24.38 -49.32
CA GLU A 225 17.63 23.94 -50.56
C GLU A 225 19.16 23.86 -50.43
N GLY A 226 19.74 22.74 -50.86
CA GLY A 226 21.18 22.50 -50.73
C GLY A 226 21.63 22.10 -49.33
N TYR A 227 20.73 21.71 -48.43
CA TYR A 227 21.04 21.17 -47.11
C TYR A 227 20.45 19.77 -46.86
N SER A 228 21.09 19.03 -45.97
CA SER A 228 20.62 17.77 -45.39
C SER A 228 20.47 17.94 -43.88
N ARG A 229 19.57 17.18 -43.27
CA ARG A 229 19.26 17.29 -41.84
C ARG A 229 19.42 15.94 -41.16
N GLY A 230 20.35 15.85 -40.22
CA GLY A 230 20.54 14.69 -39.35
C GLY A 230 19.78 14.88 -38.05
N LYS A 231 18.91 13.93 -37.68
CA LYS A 231 18.19 13.97 -36.41
C LYS A 231 18.49 12.74 -35.56
N ALA A 232 18.83 12.97 -34.30
CA ALA A 232 18.91 11.95 -33.28
C ALA A 232 17.94 12.27 -32.14
N CYS A 233 17.29 11.24 -31.61
CA CYS A 233 16.51 11.31 -30.38
C CYS A 233 16.78 10.04 -29.58
N VAL A 234 17.30 10.19 -28.38
CA VAL A 234 17.81 9.09 -27.56
C VAL A 234 17.31 9.24 -26.13
N GLN A 235 16.74 8.17 -25.59
CA GLN A 235 16.49 8.05 -24.17
C GLN A 235 17.79 7.64 -23.46
N LEU A 236 18.22 8.40 -22.46
CA LEU A 236 19.41 8.19 -21.65
C LEU A 236 19.02 7.77 -20.23
N ILE A 237 19.72 6.76 -19.71
CA ILE A 237 19.62 6.23 -18.35
C ILE A 237 21.05 6.19 -17.79
N PRO A 238 21.49 7.21 -17.03
CA PRO A 238 22.81 7.27 -16.45
C PRO A 238 23.12 6.08 -15.55
N PRO A 239 24.40 5.70 -15.41
CA PRO A 239 24.84 4.81 -14.33
C PRO A 239 24.49 5.38 -12.95
N LEU A 240 24.23 4.51 -11.96
CA LEU A 240 23.78 4.89 -10.60
C LEU A 240 24.68 5.91 -9.88
N ASN A 241 25.99 5.86 -10.13
CA ASN A 241 26.98 6.72 -9.47
C ASN A 241 27.36 7.94 -10.32
N ALA A 242 26.59 8.26 -11.35
CA ALA A 242 26.90 9.35 -12.25
C ALA A 242 26.36 10.68 -11.70
N ASP A 243 27.26 11.63 -11.47
CA ASP A 243 26.94 12.99 -11.03
C ASP A 243 27.02 13.99 -12.19
N LYS A 244 27.78 13.64 -13.25
CA LYS A 244 28.00 14.46 -14.43
C LYS A 244 27.74 13.67 -15.70
N MET A 245 27.16 14.34 -16.69
CA MET A 245 27.03 13.87 -18.07
C MET A 245 27.75 14.86 -18.98
N ARG A 246 28.58 14.35 -19.88
CA ARG A 246 29.27 15.15 -20.88
C ARG A 246 28.82 14.75 -22.28
N ILE A 247 28.36 15.74 -23.03
CA ILE A 247 27.99 15.63 -24.45
C ILE A 247 29.08 16.31 -25.26
N LEU A 248 29.70 15.57 -26.16
CA LEU A 248 30.74 16.03 -27.06
C LEU A 248 30.22 15.94 -28.50
N THR A 249 30.17 17.04 -29.22
CA THR A 249 29.87 17.06 -30.66
C THR A 249 31.14 17.39 -31.43
N ARG A 250 31.50 16.55 -32.39
CA ARG A 250 32.69 16.71 -33.22
C ARG A 250 32.32 16.68 -34.69
N ALA A 251 32.89 17.60 -35.45
CA ALA A 251 32.77 17.68 -36.90
C ALA A 251 34.02 17.09 -37.58
N ASP A 252 33.99 15.80 -37.95
CA ASP A 252 35.07 15.14 -38.69
C ASP A 252 34.77 15.09 -40.19
N ASP A 253 35.77 15.36 -41.02
CA ASP A 253 35.69 15.20 -42.48
C ASP A 253 34.59 16.02 -43.20
N ILE A 254 34.23 17.17 -42.64
CA ILE A 254 33.36 18.17 -43.29
C ILE A 254 34.19 19.33 -43.85
N GLU A 255 33.75 19.88 -44.99
CA GLU A 255 34.39 21.05 -45.62
C GLU A 255 33.68 22.35 -45.26
N SER A 256 32.44 22.25 -44.75
CA SER A 256 31.59 23.38 -44.40
C SER A 256 31.22 23.42 -42.91
N SER A 257 30.82 24.59 -42.43
CA SER A 257 30.31 24.74 -41.06
C SER A 257 28.93 24.07 -40.92
N ILE A 258 28.67 23.42 -39.78
CA ILE A 258 27.37 22.79 -39.48
C ILE A 258 26.64 23.52 -38.34
N LEU A 259 25.32 23.63 -38.45
CA LEU A 259 24.49 24.16 -37.38
C LEU A 259 23.93 22.99 -36.56
N VAL A 260 24.20 22.99 -35.26
CA VAL A 260 23.78 21.95 -34.34
C VAL A 260 22.83 22.55 -33.31
N SER A 261 21.67 21.92 -33.13
CA SER A 261 20.73 22.21 -32.05
C SER A 261 20.57 20.96 -31.17
N GLN A 262 20.88 21.09 -29.89
CA GLN A 262 20.78 20.01 -28.91
C GLN A 262 19.78 20.37 -27.82
N ASN A 263 18.89 19.45 -27.53
CA ASN A 263 17.96 19.57 -26.41
C ASN A 263 18.12 18.39 -25.47
N LEU A 264 18.04 18.67 -24.19
CA LEU A 264 18.06 17.67 -23.15
C LEU A 264 16.84 17.86 -22.26
N TRP A 265 15.98 16.84 -22.19
CA TRP A 265 14.77 16.85 -21.38
C TRP A 265 14.87 15.77 -20.32
N PRO A 266 15.02 16.10 -19.03
CA PRO A 266 14.76 15.14 -17.97
C PRO A 266 13.34 14.58 -18.14
N PHE A 267 13.13 13.27 -17.99
CA PHE A 267 11.82 12.65 -17.91
C PHE A 267 11.76 11.61 -16.78
N GLU A 268 12.27 11.97 -15.60
CA GLU A 268 11.51 11.64 -14.39
C GLU A 268 10.51 12.74 -14.01
N THR A 269 10.56 13.88 -14.70
CA THR A 269 9.43 14.80 -14.77
C THR A 269 8.38 14.24 -15.72
N LEU A 270 7.22 13.88 -15.16
CA LEU A 270 5.98 13.77 -15.92
C LEU A 270 5.82 15.00 -16.80
N VAL A 271 5.94 14.85 -18.12
CA VAL A 271 5.60 15.94 -19.04
C VAL A 271 4.09 15.98 -19.14
N GLU A 272 3.42 16.68 -18.20
CA GLU A 272 1.96 16.76 -18.11
C GLU A 272 1.30 17.14 -19.44
N ALA A 273 1.97 17.99 -20.23
CA ALA A 273 1.54 18.37 -21.57
C ALA A 273 1.33 17.15 -22.51
N HIS A 274 2.14 16.10 -22.35
CA HIS A 274 2.12 14.90 -23.19
C HIS A 274 1.27 13.77 -22.63
N LEU A 275 0.76 13.89 -21.39
CA LEU A 275 -0.21 12.92 -20.89
C LEU A 275 -1.44 12.89 -21.79
N SER A 276 -1.74 11.73 -22.33
CA SER A 276 -2.86 11.48 -23.21
C SER A 276 -3.64 10.24 -22.76
N VAL A 277 -4.78 9.96 -23.36
CA VAL A 277 -5.56 8.75 -23.04
C VAL A 277 -4.72 7.49 -23.32
N GLU A 278 -3.90 7.51 -24.37
CA GLU A 278 -2.99 6.42 -24.76
C GLU A 278 -1.91 6.16 -23.69
N SER A 279 -1.61 7.14 -22.84
CA SER A 279 -0.66 6.97 -21.73
C SER A 279 -1.14 5.95 -20.70
N LEU A 280 -2.44 5.65 -20.62
CA LEU A 280 -2.99 4.64 -19.70
C LEU A 280 -2.34 3.27 -19.89
N GLY A 281 -2.20 2.82 -21.14
CA GLY A 281 -1.59 1.52 -21.43
C GLY A 281 -0.15 1.44 -20.95
N LEU A 282 0.58 2.55 -20.97
CA LEU A 282 1.94 2.63 -20.42
C LEU A 282 1.94 2.60 -18.89
N LEU A 283 1.00 3.28 -18.23
CA LEU A 283 0.91 3.32 -16.77
C LEU A 283 0.48 1.98 -16.16
N ILE A 284 -0.44 1.28 -16.82
CA ILE A 284 -0.95 -0.02 -16.38
C ILE A 284 0.11 -1.11 -16.60
N ASN A 285 0.75 -1.13 -17.78
CA ASN A 285 1.59 -2.27 -18.19
C ASN A 285 3.09 -2.13 -17.82
N ARG A 286 3.59 -0.94 -17.46
CA ARG A 286 5.03 -0.79 -17.14
C ARG A 286 5.31 -1.03 -15.66
N ALA A 287 5.84 -2.21 -15.35
CA ALA A 287 6.37 -2.58 -14.04
C ALA A 287 7.49 -1.65 -13.52
N ASN A 288 8.16 -0.92 -14.42
CA ASN A 288 9.37 -0.15 -14.10
C ASN A 288 9.13 1.33 -13.73
N LEU A 289 7.87 1.78 -13.58
CA LEU A 289 7.56 3.11 -13.07
C LEU A 289 7.41 3.07 -11.55
N SER A 290 8.02 4.01 -10.84
CA SER A 290 7.84 4.14 -9.38
C SER A 290 6.35 4.33 -9.04
N SER A 291 5.95 3.91 -7.83
CA SER A 291 4.60 4.12 -7.32
C SER A 291 4.21 5.60 -7.34
N ASP A 292 5.12 6.48 -6.94
CA ASP A 292 4.87 7.92 -6.82
C ASP A 292 4.62 8.56 -8.18
N LEU A 293 5.41 8.20 -9.19
CA LEU A 293 5.24 8.72 -10.55
C LEU A 293 3.94 8.19 -11.17
N ARG A 294 3.56 6.92 -10.94
CA ARG A 294 2.27 6.39 -11.39
C ARG A 294 1.10 7.10 -10.70
N HIS A 295 1.17 7.29 -9.39
CA HIS A 295 0.16 8.01 -8.62
C HIS A 295 -0.02 9.44 -9.13
N HIS A 296 1.10 10.15 -9.33
CA HIS A 296 1.09 11.51 -9.86
C HIS A 296 0.52 11.55 -11.28
N SER A 297 0.91 10.59 -12.13
CA SER A 297 0.41 10.48 -13.51
C SER A 297 -1.09 10.24 -13.57
N PHE A 298 -1.63 9.33 -12.75
CA PHE A 298 -3.07 9.10 -12.67
C PHE A 298 -3.81 10.34 -12.17
N SER A 299 -3.31 11.01 -11.14
CA SER A 299 -3.91 12.25 -10.63
C SER A 299 -3.98 13.32 -11.73
N LYS A 300 -2.90 13.52 -12.49
CA LYS A 300 -2.86 14.47 -13.60
C LYS A 300 -3.74 14.07 -14.79
N LEU A 301 -3.88 12.77 -15.07
CA LEU A 301 -4.82 12.29 -16.09
C LEU A 301 -6.28 12.55 -15.68
N LEU A 302 -6.64 12.35 -14.41
CA LEU A 302 -7.99 12.63 -13.90
C LEU A 302 -8.35 14.12 -14.01
N ASP A 303 -7.38 15.00 -13.73
CA ASP A 303 -7.54 16.46 -13.85
C ASP A 303 -7.64 16.91 -15.31
N LYS A 304 -6.79 16.36 -16.19
CA LYS A 304 -6.73 16.73 -17.60
C LYS A 304 -7.91 16.22 -18.42
N PHE A 305 -8.46 15.05 -18.04
CA PHE A 305 -9.54 14.40 -18.77
C PHE A 305 -10.74 14.09 -17.84
N PRO A 306 -11.39 15.13 -17.27
CA PRO A 306 -12.43 14.95 -16.24
C PRO A 306 -13.69 14.24 -16.76
N GLY A 307 -13.89 14.18 -18.08
CA GLY A 307 -15.01 13.53 -18.75
C GLY A 307 -14.72 12.13 -19.31
N ASN A 308 -13.55 11.54 -19.04
CA ASN A 308 -13.17 10.24 -19.61
C ASN A 308 -13.32 9.10 -18.58
N ALA A 309 -14.40 8.31 -18.70
CA ALA A 309 -14.69 7.21 -17.79
C ALA A 309 -13.61 6.11 -17.77
N VAL A 310 -12.91 5.88 -18.87
CA VAL A 310 -11.85 4.85 -18.98
C VAL A 310 -10.67 5.22 -18.09
N ILE A 311 -10.27 6.50 -18.08
CA ILE A 311 -9.20 6.99 -17.20
C ILE A 311 -9.59 6.80 -15.73
N TYR A 312 -10.83 7.10 -15.37
CA TYR A 312 -11.30 6.96 -13.99
C TYR A 312 -11.37 5.49 -13.55
N GLY A 313 -11.84 4.58 -14.40
CA GLY A 313 -11.84 3.15 -14.12
C GLY A 313 -10.44 2.59 -13.89
N ALA A 314 -9.49 2.95 -14.76
CA ALA A 314 -8.09 2.56 -14.63
C ALA A 314 -7.42 3.16 -13.38
N ALA A 315 -7.70 4.43 -13.06
CA ALA A 315 -7.17 5.08 -11.87
C ALA A 315 -7.71 4.42 -10.59
N LEU A 316 -9.01 4.10 -10.56
CA LEU A 316 -9.63 3.41 -9.43
C LEU A 316 -9.01 2.03 -9.22
N GLU A 317 -8.82 1.25 -10.28
CA GLU A 317 -8.15 -0.05 -10.22
C GLU A 317 -6.72 0.07 -9.68
N TYR A 318 -5.95 1.04 -10.19
CA TYR A 318 -4.62 1.33 -9.69
C TYR A 318 -4.64 1.68 -8.19
N PHE A 319 -5.54 2.56 -7.75
CA PHE A 319 -5.63 2.95 -6.33
C PHE A 319 -6.06 1.80 -5.41
N ILE A 320 -6.90 0.88 -5.89
CA ILE A 320 -7.24 -0.36 -5.18
C ILE A 320 -6.00 -1.25 -5.03
N ASN A 321 -5.25 -1.44 -6.12
CA ASN A 321 -4.05 -2.28 -6.13
C ASN A 321 -2.89 -1.68 -5.34
N GLN A 322 -2.90 -0.36 -5.08
CA GLN A 322 -1.90 0.35 -4.28
C GLN A 322 -2.41 0.74 -2.89
N ASP A 323 -3.60 0.29 -2.50
CA ASP A 323 -4.07 0.42 -1.12
C ASP A 323 -4.28 1.89 -0.63
N TYR A 324 -4.61 2.79 -1.56
CA TYR A 324 -4.80 4.23 -1.30
C TYR A 324 -6.27 4.58 -0.97
N SER A 325 -6.71 4.32 0.27
CA SER A 325 -8.12 4.45 0.71
C SER A 325 -8.80 5.78 0.34
N GLU A 326 -8.15 6.92 0.59
CA GLU A 326 -8.73 8.25 0.31
C GLU A 326 -8.93 8.48 -1.19
N LYS A 327 -8.00 8.00 -2.01
CA LYS A 327 -8.09 8.06 -3.47
C LYS A 327 -9.14 7.09 -4.01
N ILE A 328 -9.27 5.90 -3.44
CA ILE A 328 -10.35 4.95 -3.76
C ILE A 328 -11.70 5.61 -3.53
N ILE A 329 -11.93 6.17 -2.34
CA ILE A 329 -13.22 6.80 -1.97
C ILE A 329 -13.51 8.01 -2.85
N SER A 330 -12.55 8.93 -3.00
CA SER A 330 -12.75 10.15 -3.80
C SER A 330 -12.97 9.85 -5.29
N THR A 331 -12.17 8.96 -5.90
CA THR A 331 -12.30 8.58 -7.31
C THR A 331 -13.60 7.85 -7.58
N ALA A 332 -13.99 6.91 -6.71
CA ALA A 332 -15.25 6.19 -6.85
C ALA A 332 -16.48 7.12 -6.73
N ASN A 333 -16.46 8.08 -5.80
CA ASN A 333 -17.51 9.10 -5.72
C ASN A 333 -17.55 9.99 -6.96
N GLN A 334 -16.39 10.39 -7.50
CA GLN A 334 -16.33 11.15 -8.75
C GLN A 334 -16.91 10.34 -9.92
N ILE A 335 -16.64 9.04 -9.98
CA ILE A 335 -17.23 8.15 -11.00
C ILE A 335 -18.76 8.15 -10.91
N LEU A 336 -19.30 7.89 -9.71
CA LEU A 336 -20.74 7.80 -9.47
C LEU A 336 -21.48 9.09 -9.82
N ASN A 337 -20.84 10.24 -9.61
CA ASN A 337 -21.43 11.55 -9.84
C ASN A 337 -21.31 12.02 -11.29
N ARG A 338 -20.38 11.46 -12.09
CA ARG A 338 -20.04 12.01 -13.42
C ARG A 338 -20.35 11.09 -14.59
N PHE A 339 -20.38 9.77 -14.39
CA PHE A 339 -20.47 8.81 -15.50
C PHE A 339 -21.72 7.93 -15.42
N HIS A 340 -22.13 7.42 -16.58
CA HIS A 340 -23.24 6.46 -16.72
C HIS A 340 -22.78 5.10 -17.27
N ALA A 341 -21.47 4.89 -17.46
CA ALA A 341 -20.92 3.63 -17.96
C ALA A 341 -21.12 2.50 -16.93
N PRO A 342 -21.89 1.42 -17.25
CA PRO A 342 -22.29 0.41 -16.26
C PRO A 342 -21.12 -0.27 -15.55
N ASP A 343 -20.08 -0.64 -16.29
CA ASP A 343 -18.92 -1.36 -15.72
C ASP A 343 -18.14 -0.48 -14.73
N VAL A 344 -17.89 0.78 -15.09
CA VAL A 344 -17.17 1.73 -14.23
C VAL A 344 -18.01 2.10 -13.00
N LEU A 345 -19.33 2.23 -13.16
CA LEU A 345 -20.24 2.42 -12.04
C LEU A 345 -20.25 1.21 -11.09
N ARG A 346 -20.27 -0.03 -11.63
CA ARG A 346 -20.19 -1.26 -10.83
C ARG A 346 -18.87 -1.31 -10.05
N GLN A 347 -17.75 -1.02 -10.71
CA GLN A 347 -16.44 -0.96 -10.08
C GLN A 347 -16.38 0.08 -8.94
N ALA A 348 -16.89 1.29 -9.17
CA ALA A 348 -16.94 2.33 -8.14
C ALA A 348 -17.82 1.95 -6.95
N ARG A 349 -18.99 1.34 -7.19
CA ARG A 349 -19.86 0.84 -6.09
C ARG A 349 -19.17 -0.26 -5.29
N ALA A 350 -18.50 -1.20 -5.97
CA ALA A 350 -17.74 -2.27 -5.31
C ALA A 350 -16.63 -1.69 -4.44
N ALA A 351 -15.85 -0.73 -4.98
CA ALA A 351 -14.78 -0.07 -4.24
C ALA A 351 -15.27 0.68 -2.99
N LEU A 352 -16.39 1.42 -3.09
CA LEU A 352 -17.00 2.10 -1.94
C LEU A 352 -17.58 1.11 -0.93
N ALA A 353 -18.14 -0.01 -1.38
CA ALA A 353 -18.61 -1.06 -0.50
C ALA A 353 -17.44 -1.64 0.31
N THR A 354 -16.30 -1.95 -0.32
CA THR A 354 -15.12 -2.42 0.41
C THR A 354 -14.56 -1.38 1.36
N ALA A 355 -14.47 -0.11 0.95
CA ALA A 355 -14.06 0.98 1.83
C ALA A 355 -15.00 1.15 3.03
N ARG A 356 -16.30 0.90 2.85
CA ARG A 356 -17.30 0.94 3.93
C ARG A 356 -17.19 -0.25 4.88
N LEU A 357 -16.74 -1.42 4.44
CA LEU A 357 -16.44 -2.55 5.34
C LEU A 357 -15.29 -2.24 6.30
N LEU A 358 -14.44 -1.26 5.97
CA LEU A 358 -13.32 -0.79 6.79
C LEU A 358 -13.69 0.40 7.69
N ASP A 359 -14.93 0.89 7.62
CA ASP A 359 -15.38 1.97 8.49
C ASP A 359 -15.56 1.46 9.92
N PRO A 360 -14.84 2.02 10.91
CA PRO A 360 -14.87 1.59 12.31
C PRO A 360 -16.23 1.81 12.99
N HIS A 361 -17.21 2.39 12.31
CA HIS A 361 -18.57 2.54 12.80
C HIS A 361 -19.57 1.69 12.03
N TRP A 362 -19.17 1.09 10.91
CA TRP A 362 -20.07 0.26 10.13
C TRP A 362 -20.21 -1.13 10.76
N LEU A 363 -21.44 -1.66 10.69
CA LEU A 363 -21.82 -3.03 11.00
C LEU A 363 -22.90 -3.45 10.00
N PRO A 364 -23.00 -4.73 9.64
CA PRO A 364 -24.08 -5.19 8.79
C PRO A 364 -25.43 -4.99 9.48
N GLY A 365 -26.40 -4.49 8.73
CA GLY A 365 -27.77 -4.35 9.19
C GLY A 365 -28.41 -5.72 9.38
N THR A 366 -28.85 -6.00 10.60
CA THR A 366 -29.62 -7.22 10.92
C THR A 366 -31.13 -6.99 10.83
N GLY A 367 -31.58 -5.78 10.45
CA GLY A 367 -33.00 -5.38 10.44
C GLY A 367 -33.57 -5.18 11.86
N LYS A 368 -34.70 -4.48 11.98
CA LYS A 368 -35.33 -4.23 13.29
C LYS A 368 -35.77 -5.56 13.94
N VAL A 369 -35.55 -5.71 15.25
CA VAL A 369 -36.03 -6.82 16.07
C VAL A 369 -36.88 -6.24 17.17
N SER A 370 -38.08 -6.79 17.37
CA SER A 370 -38.71 -6.72 18.68
C SER A 370 -37.94 -7.69 19.58
N ALA A 371 -37.17 -7.16 20.53
CA ALA A 371 -36.32 -7.94 21.45
C ALA A 371 -37.07 -9.02 22.25
N SER A 372 -38.39 -9.06 22.14
CA SER A 372 -39.34 -9.94 22.84
C SER A 372 -39.27 -11.43 22.49
N GLY A 373 -38.38 -11.86 21.57
CA GLY A 373 -38.36 -13.26 21.09
C GLY A 373 -37.31 -14.18 21.72
N VAL A 374 -36.27 -13.63 22.34
CA VAL A 374 -35.18 -14.42 22.95
C VAL A 374 -35.08 -14.07 24.43
N THR A 375 -36.19 -14.19 25.13
CA THR A 375 -36.22 -13.99 26.59
C THR A 375 -35.74 -15.25 27.28
N GLY A 376 -34.50 -15.19 27.79
CA GLY A 376 -33.99 -15.98 28.91
C GLY A 376 -34.21 -17.48 28.78
N ALA A 377 -33.39 -18.14 27.94
CA ALA A 377 -33.14 -19.55 28.18
C ALA A 377 -32.65 -19.68 29.63
N GLN A 378 -33.40 -20.45 30.44
CA GLN A 378 -32.94 -20.91 31.75
C GLN A 378 -31.51 -21.45 31.60
N ALA A 379 -30.74 -21.48 32.69
CA ALA A 379 -29.35 -21.93 32.70
C ALA A 379 -29.23 -23.39 32.22
N GLU A 380 -29.32 -23.60 30.90
CA GLU A 380 -28.96 -24.85 30.25
C GLU A 380 -27.48 -25.06 30.54
N THR A 381 -27.18 -26.24 31.05
CA THR A 381 -25.84 -26.66 31.45
C THR A 381 -24.92 -26.70 30.23
N THR A 382 -25.45 -27.07 29.07
CA THR A 382 -24.70 -27.18 27.81
C THR A 382 -25.06 -26.01 26.88
N PRO A 383 -24.09 -25.15 26.51
CA PRO A 383 -24.37 -24.01 25.63
C PRO A 383 -24.75 -24.47 24.22
N LYS A 384 -25.85 -23.93 23.69
CA LYS A 384 -26.16 -23.98 22.26
C LYS A 384 -25.41 -22.88 21.53
N VAL A 385 -24.56 -23.24 20.56
CA VAL A 385 -23.58 -22.34 19.94
C VAL A 385 -23.84 -22.21 18.44
N ALA A 386 -24.05 -20.97 17.99
CA ALA A 386 -24.17 -20.64 16.57
C ALA A 386 -22.80 -20.29 15.99
N HIS A 387 -22.26 -21.15 15.14
CA HIS A 387 -21.00 -20.90 14.45
C HIS A 387 -21.22 -20.17 13.13
N LEU A 388 -20.63 -18.99 12.97
CA LEU A 388 -20.58 -18.26 11.70
C LEU A 388 -19.26 -18.65 11.02
N ALA A 389 -19.33 -19.58 10.07
CA ALA A 389 -18.14 -20.19 9.49
C ALA A 389 -18.38 -20.64 8.05
N TYR A 390 -17.31 -20.68 7.27
CA TYR A 390 -17.30 -21.37 5.99
C TYR A 390 -16.96 -22.84 6.20
N ILE A 391 -17.78 -23.74 5.63
CA ILE A 391 -17.51 -25.18 5.62
C ILE A 391 -17.61 -25.63 4.17
N GLU A 392 -16.48 -25.98 3.57
CA GLU A 392 -16.46 -26.56 2.23
C GLU A 392 -17.25 -27.87 2.19
N ASN A 393 -17.84 -28.18 1.04
CA ASN A 393 -18.59 -29.42 0.89
C ASN A 393 -17.59 -30.58 0.86
N VAL A 394 -17.66 -31.48 1.85
CA VAL A 394 -16.74 -32.63 2.01
C VAL A 394 -16.72 -33.53 0.77
N GLN A 395 -17.81 -33.53 -0.02
CA GLN A 395 -17.89 -34.30 -1.26
C GLN A 395 -16.89 -33.83 -2.33
N ASP A 396 -16.54 -32.54 -2.35
CA ASP A 396 -15.66 -31.97 -3.36
C ASP A 396 -14.18 -32.22 -3.04
N ASN A 397 -13.86 -32.53 -1.78
CA ASN A 397 -12.50 -32.85 -1.35
C ASN A 397 -12.48 -33.90 -0.22
N PRO A 398 -12.78 -35.18 -0.52
CA PRO A 398 -12.97 -36.24 0.49
C PRO A 398 -11.70 -36.60 1.27
N GLY A 399 -10.52 -36.11 0.85
CA GLY A 399 -9.25 -36.31 1.55
C GLY A 399 -8.93 -35.28 2.62
N VAL A 400 -9.68 -34.16 2.68
CA VAL A 400 -9.47 -33.10 3.64
C VAL A 400 -10.64 -33.10 4.63
N GLU A 401 -10.50 -33.86 5.72
CA GLU A 401 -11.42 -33.65 6.84
C GLU A 401 -11.24 -32.22 7.35
N HIS A 402 -12.29 -31.42 7.18
CA HIS A 402 -12.28 -30.03 7.58
C HIS A 402 -12.10 -29.95 9.10
N PHE A 403 -10.96 -29.41 9.54
CA PHE A 403 -10.57 -29.32 10.95
C PHE A 403 -11.71 -28.79 11.83
N LEU A 404 -12.42 -27.75 11.37
CA LEU A 404 -13.59 -27.21 12.06
C LEU A 404 -14.70 -28.26 12.27
N VAL A 405 -15.05 -29.06 11.26
CA VAL A 405 -16.10 -30.09 11.41
C VAL A 405 -15.69 -31.12 12.45
N SER A 406 -14.42 -31.54 12.47
CA SER A 406 -13.91 -32.45 13.50
C SER A 406 -14.00 -31.86 14.91
N VAL A 407 -13.67 -30.58 15.08
CA VAL A 407 -13.82 -29.85 16.34
C VAL A 407 -15.29 -29.80 16.78
N LEU A 408 -16.21 -29.39 15.90
CA LEU A 408 -17.64 -29.29 16.22
C LEU A 408 -18.24 -30.66 16.55
N SER A 409 -17.83 -31.70 15.83
CA SER A 409 -18.22 -33.08 16.12
C SER A 409 -17.69 -33.55 17.48
N SER A 410 -16.46 -33.20 17.86
CA SER A 410 -15.90 -33.50 19.19
C SER A 410 -16.68 -32.77 20.29
N GLN A 411 -17.00 -31.48 20.11
CA GLN A 411 -17.80 -30.69 21.05
C GLN A 411 -19.18 -31.30 21.27
N LYS A 412 -19.85 -31.72 20.19
CA LYS A 412 -21.18 -32.34 20.27
C LYS A 412 -21.15 -33.73 20.92
N LYS A 413 -20.17 -34.59 20.56
CA LYS A 413 -20.01 -35.93 21.13
C LYS A 413 -19.69 -35.89 22.62
N SER A 414 -18.93 -34.89 23.06
CA SER A 414 -18.52 -34.71 24.45
C SER A 414 -19.54 -33.94 25.29
N GLU A 415 -20.70 -33.58 24.70
CA GLU A 415 -21.75 -32.77 25.33
C GLU A 415 -21.26 -31.43 25.91
N VAL A 416 -20.13 -30.94 25.38
CA VAL A 416 -19.51 -29.67 25.75
C VAL A 416 -20.31 -28.49 25.22
N ALA A 417 -20.86 -28.63 24.01
CA ALA A 417 -21.73 -27.66 23.38
C ALA A 417 -22.71 -28.36 22.43
N LEU A 418 -23.78 -27.65 22.08
CA LEU A 418 -24.72 -28.02 21.01
C LEU A 418 -24.49 -27.11 19.80
N PRO A 419 -23.47 -27.38 18.97
CA PRO A 419 -23.13 -26.53 17.84
C PRO A 419 -24.11 -26.70 16.66
N PHE A 420 -24.35 -25.60 15.97
CA PHE A 420 -24.85 -25.58 14.59
C PHE A 420 -24.11 -24.50 13.81
N VAL A 421 -24.10 -24.61 12.48
CA VAL A 421 -23.31 -23.75 11.61
C VAL A 421 -24.21 -22.94 10.70
N ILE A 422 -23.87 -21.68 10.52
CA ILE A 422 -24.41 -20.79 9.50
C ILE A 422 -23.27 -20.42 8.56
N SER A 423 -23.38 -20.86 7.31
CA SER A 423 -22.40 -20.59 6.25
C SER A 423 -23.03 -19.69 5.19
N PRO A 424 -22.27 -18.72 4.64
CA PRO A 424 -22.68 -18.08 3.39
C PRO A 424 -22.69 -19.18 2.31
N GLY A 425 -23.72 -19.20 1.46
CA GLY A 425 -23.77 -20.17 0.36
C GLY A 425 -22.76 -19.81 -0.70
N THR A 426 -22.04 -20.81 -1.22
CA THR A 426 -21.03 -20.62 -2.27
C THR A 426 -21.42 -21.24 -3.61
N SER A 427 -22.46 -22.06 -3.62
CA SER A 427 -22.99 -22.67 -4.82
C SER A 427 -24.51 -22.69 -4.75
N ALA A 428 -25.17 -22.08 -5.72
CA ALA A 428 -26.60 -22.29 -5.94
C ALA A 428 -26.80 -23.74 -6.39
N SER A 429 -26.95 -24.66 -5.43
CA SER A 429 -27.76 -25.85 -5.70
C SER A 429 -29.17 -25.36 -5.98
N GLU A 430 -29.76 -25.76 -7.10
CA GLU A 430 -31.16 -25.44 -7.46
C GLU A 430 -32.05 -25.77 -6.26
N ASN A 431 -32.38 -24.75 -5.46
CA ASN A 431 -33.17 -24.94 -4.27
C ASN A 431 -34.63 -24.80 -4.70
N ASP A 432 -35.28 -25.93 -4.96
CA ASP A 432 -36.70 -25.99 -5.36
C ASP A 432 -37.66 -25.38 -4.32
N GLN A 433 -37.19 -25.04 -3.12
CA GLN A 433 -38.05 -24.77 -1.95
C GLN A 433 -38.37 -23.30 -1.68
N ASN A 434 -38.00 -22.33 -2.53
CA ASN A 434 -38.26 -20.89 -2.28
C ASN A 434 -37.76 -20.38 -0.91
N THR A 435 -36.82 -21.09 -0.26
CA THR A 435 -36.23 -20.69 1.02
C THR A 435 -34.93 -19.93 0.79
N VAL A 436 -34.68 -18.90 1.61
CA VAL A 436 -33.45 -18.09 1.56
C VAL A 436 -32.25 -18.78 2.23
N TRP A 437 -32.42 -20.00 2.73
CA TRP A 437 -31.36 -20.89 3.20
C TRP A 437 -31.74 -22.36 2.98
N ILE A 438 -30.74 -23.23 2.96
CA ILE A 438 -30.86 -24.69 2.92
C ILE A 438 -30.42 -25.23 4.29
N SER A 439 -31.23 -26.12 4.87
CA SER A 439 -30.86 -26.83 6.09
C SER A 439 -30.36 -28.22 5.72
N SER A 440 -29.15 -28.57 6.16
CA SER A 440 -28.57 -29.89 6.00
C SER A 440 -27.97 -30.38 7.32
N THR A 441 -27.56 -31.64 7.36
CA THR A 441 -26.78 -32.19 8.48
C THR A 441 -25.47 -32.70 7.92
N CYS A 442 -24.34 -32.15 8.38
CA CYS A 442 -23.01 -32.63 8.05
C CYS A 442 -22.48 -33.46 9.23
N GLN A 443 -22.29 -34.75 9.02
CA GLN A 443 -22.05 -35.74 10.09
C GLN A 443 -23.18 -35.73 11.13
N ILE A 444 -22.99 -35.01 12.23
CA ILE A 444 -23.96 -34.84 13.32
C ILE A 444 -24.31 -33.36 13.56
N ILE A 445 -23.75 -32.43 12.78
CA ILE A 445 -23.87 -30.98 12.99
C ILE A 445 -24.92 -30.42 12.03
N LYS A 446 -25.89 -29.68 12.58
CA LYS A 446 -26.88 -28.99 11.76
C LYS A 446 -26.20 -27.82 11.06
N ARG A 447 -26.38 -27.72 9.74
CA ARG A 447 -25.80 -26.68 8.90
C ARG A 447 -26.92 -25.92 8.20
N TYR A 448 -26.78 -24.61 8.20
CA TYR A 448 -27.59 -23.67 7.45
C TYR A 448 -26.72 -22.99 6.42
N GLU A 449 -27.04 -23.19 5.16
CA GLU A 449 -26.34 -22.55 4.06
C GLU A 449 -27.22 -21.46 3.45
N ILE A 450 -26.70 -20.23 3.41
CA ILE A 450 -27.40 -19.09 2.83
C ILE A 450 -27.25 -19.15 1.30
N ALA A 451 -28.01 -20.05 0.67
CA ALA A 451 -27.97 -20.31 -0.77
C ALA A 451 -29.09 -19.56 -1.50
N CYS A 452 -28.85 -18.29 -1.84
CA CYS A 452 -29.81 -17.45 -2.55
C CYS A 452 -29.28 -16.81 -3.84
N LEU A 453 -27.97 -16.93 -4.08
CA LEU A 453 -27.28 -16.40 -5.25
C LEU A 453 -26.37 -17.50 -5.79
N SER A 454 -26.28 -17.60 -7.10
CA SER A 454 -25.19 -18.32 -7.78
C SER A 454 -23.86 -17.61 -7.55
N SER A 455 -22.74 -18.30 -7.75
CA SER A 455 -21.40 -17.69 -7.63
C SER A 455 -21.22 -16.52 -8.63
N GLU A 456 -21.86 -16.60 -9.80
CA GLU A 456 -21.89 -15.51 -10.78
C GLU A 456 -22.69 -14.31 -10.26
N GLU A 457 -23.87 -14.52 -9.68
CA GLU A 457 -24.66 -13.43 -9.09
C GLU A 457 -23.98 -12.82 -7.87
N GLU A 458 -23.40 -13.64 -6.99
CA GLU A 458 -22.65 -13.20 -5.82
C GLU A 458 -21.51 -12.26 -6.22
N ALA A 459 -20.77 -12.57 -7.29
CA ALA A 459 -19.71 -11.73 -7.82
C ALA A 459 -20.20 -10.35 -8.32
N THR A 460 -21.50 -10.19 -8.60
CA THR A 460 -22.09 -8.90 -8.98
C THR A 460 -22.66 -8.11 -7.81
N VAL A 461 -22.86 -8.75 -6.65
CA VAL A 461 -23.43 -8.11 -5.46
C VAL A 461 -22.35 -7.42 -4.65
N LEU A 462 -22.65 -6.21 -4.17
CA LEU A 462 -21.72 -5.45 -3.35
C LEU A 462 -21.46 -6.18 -2.02
N PRO A 463 -20.20 -6.29 -1.54
CA PRO A 463 -19.86 -6.97 -0.30
C PRO A 463 -20.68 -6.53 0.93
N THR A 464 -20.95 -5.23 1.06
CA THR A 464 -21.81 -4.70 2.14
C THR A 464 -23.25 -5.17 2.04
N THR A 465 -23.77 -5.31 0.81
CA THR A 465 -25.14 -5.79 0.56
C THR A 465 -25.23 -7.27 0.87
N LEU A 466 -24.25 -8.05 0.44
CA LEU A 466 -24.15 -9.47 0.76
C LEU A 466 -24.10 -9.68 2.27
N LEU A 467 -23.25 -8.95 2.99
CA LEU A 467 -23.12 -9.10 4.45
C LEU A 467 -24.37 -8.64 5.21
N ASN A 468 -25.05 -7.58 4.74
CA ASN A 468 -26.37 -7.19 5.28
C ASN A 468 -27.40 -8.30 5.09
N PHE A 469 -27.47 -8.87 3.89
CA PHE A 469 -28.39 -9.95 3.57
C PHE A 469 -28.10 -11.19 4.44
N SER A 470 -26.84 -11.61 4.51
CA SER A 470 -26.40 -12.71 5.37
C SER A 470 -26.74 -12.46 6.84
N GLY A 471 -26.55 -11.23 7.34
CA GLY A 471 -26.92 -10.85 8.70
C GLY A 471 -28.42 -10.97 8.98
N ILE A 472 -29.27 -10.56 8.03
CA ILE A 472 -30.74 -10.71 8.13
C ILE A 472 -31.15 -12.18 8.14
N VAL A 473 -30.56 -13.00 7.26
CA VAL A 473 -30.87 -14.43 7.18
C VAL A 473 -30.36 -15.17 8.41
N ALA A 474 -29.11 -14.95 8.82
CA ALA A 474 -28.51 -15.54 10.01
C ALA A 474 -29.35 -15.23 11.25
N LYS A 475 -29.80 -13.99 11.40
CA LYS A 475 -30.74 -13.61 12.47
C LYS A 475 -32.01 -14.45 12.49
N LYS A 476 -32.65 -14.71 11.34
CA LYS A 476 -33.86 -15.56 11.28
C LYS A 476 -33.54 -16.98 11.75
N ILE A 477 -32.39 -17.51 11.35
CA ILE A 477 -31.91 -18.82 11.82
C ILE A 477 -31.68 -18.78 13.33
N LEU A 478 -31.08 -17.72 13.88
CA LEU A 478 -30.89 -17.57 15.33
C LEU A 478 -32.22 -17.50 16.10
N GLN A 479 -33.28 -16.93 15.53
CA GLN A 479 -34.60 -16.93 16.17
C GLN A 479 -35.22 -18.33 16.24
N VAL A 480 -34.97 -19.17 15.23
CA VAL A 480 -35.46 -20.56 15.19
C VAL A 480 -34.64 -21.43 16.13
N GLU A 481 -33.32 -21.28 16.10
CA GLU A 481 -32.41 -22.13 16.87
C GLU A 481 -32.19 -21.66 18.30
N ALA A 482 -32.45 -20.39 18.62
CA ALA A 482 -32.28 -19.81 19.95
C ALA A 482 -30.92 -20.15 20.60
N PRO A 483 -29.77 -19.81 19.96
CA PRO A 483 -28.47 -20.06 20.58
C PRO A 483 -28.29 -19.23 21.85
N THR A 484 -27.39 -19.71 22.70
CA THR A 484 -26.92 -19.00 23.90
C THR A 484 -25.61 -18.26 23.67
N ILE A 485 -24.89 -18.57 22.58
CA ILE A 485 -23.59 -17.98 22.21
C ILE A 485 -23.48 -17.89 20.69
N ILE A 486 -22.86 -16.82 20.20
CA ILE A 486 -22.43 -16.67 18.81
C ILE A 486 -20.91 -16.87 18.76
N HIS A 487 -20.44 -17.68 17.82
CA HIS A 487 -19.02 -17.94 17.60
C HIS A 487 -18.68 -17.63 16.14
N ALA A 488 -18.00 -16.50 15.90
CA ALA A 488 -17.58 -16.10 14.57
C ALA A 488 -16.16 -16.60 14.27
N HIS A 489 -15.98 -17.25 13.13
CA HIS A 489 -14.66 -17.66 12.64
C HIS A 489 -14.06 -16.61 11.70
N GLN A 490 -12.74 -16.54 11.60
CA GLN A 490 -12.10 -15.80 10.52
C GLN A 490 -12.45 -16.43 9.16
N SER A 491 -12.76 -15.60 8.17
CA SER A 491 -13.04 -16.06 6.80
C SER A 491 -11.86 -15.76 5.87
N HIS A 492 -11.84 -16.39 4.69
CA HIS A 492 -10.89 -16.06 3.61
C HIS A 492 -10.97 -14.59 3.18
N GLY A 493 -12.09 -13.90 3.45
CA GLY A 493 -12.27 -12.45 3.28
C GLY A 493 -12.05 -11.66 4.57
N ALA A 494 -11.19 -12.15 5.46
CA ALA A 494 -10.85 -11.60 6.77
C ALA A 494 -11.96 -11.63 7.83
N TYR A 495 -12.40 -10.45 8.29
CA TYR A 495 -13.21 -10.29 9.51
C TYR A 495 -14.73 -10.22 9.24
N ASN A 496 -15.20 -10.62 8.06
CA ASN A 496 -16.61 -10.47 7.66
C ASN A 496 -17.57 -11.19 8.62
N PHE A 497 -17.26 -12.42 9.05
CA PHE A 497 -18.08 -13.13 10.04
C PHE A 497 -17.98 -12.50 11.43
N ALA A 498 -16.85 -11.90 11.78
CA ALA A 498 -16.71 -11.17 13.03
C ALA A 498 -17.62 -9.93 13.04
N LEU A 499 -17.71 -9.18 11.94
CA LEU A 499 -18.64 -8.07 11.81
C LEU A 499 -20.10 -8.51 11.91
N MET A 500 -20.45 -9.61 11.25
CA MET A 500 -21.78 -10.20 11.35
C MET A 500 -22.07 -10.68 12.78
N GLY A 501 -21.10 -11.32 13.43
CA GLY A 501 -21.16 -11.77 14.81
C GLY A 501 -21.38 -10.62 15.79
N LEU A 502 -20.65 -9.52 15.63
CA LEU A 502 -20.85 -8.29 16.41
C LEU A 502 -22.24 -7.71 16.23
N ALA A 503 -22.72 -7.60 15.00
CA ALA A 503 -24.04 -7.06 14.71
C ALA A 503 -25.16 -7.93 15.31
N LEU A 504 -25.05 -9.26 15.21
CA LEU A 504 -25.99 -10.21 15.79
C LEU A 504 -25.92 -10.24 17.32
N SER A 505 -24.70 -10.26 17.89
CA SER A 505 -24.48 -10.20 19.34
C SER A 505 -25.15 -8.98 19.94
N LYS A 506 -24.98 -7.79 19.35
CA LYS A 506 -25.67 -6.57 19.78
C LYS A 506 -27.18 -6.65 19.62
N ALA A 507 -27.67 -7.23 18.52
CA ALA A 507 -29.11 -7.34 18.26
C ALA A 507 -29.82 -8.30 19.23
N PHE A 508 -29.17 -9.38 19.65
CA PHE A 508 -29.74 -10.40 20.53
C PHE A 508 -29.25 -10.33 21.98
N ARG A 509 -28.28 -9.46 22.29
CA ARG A 509 -27.55 -9.44 23.57
C ARG A 509 -26.93 -10.79 23.93
N LEU A 510 -26.39 -11.48 22.91
CA LEU A 510 -25.74 -12.78 23.10
C LEU A 510 -24.21 -12.60 23.24
N PRO A 511 -23.54 -13.41 24.07
CA PRO A 511 -22.09 -13.50 24.09
C PRO A 511 -21.52 -13.80 22.69
N LEU A 512 -20.40 -13.15 22.38
CA LEU A 512 -19.66 -13.33 21.14
C LEU A 512 -18.27 -13.85 21.42
N VAL A 513 -17.92 -14.97 20.78
CA VAL A 513 -16.55 -15.47 20.67
C VAL A 513 -16.06 -15.24 19.25
N TYR A 514 -14.88 -14.64 19.09
CA TYR A 514 -14.22 -14.47 17.80
C TYR A 514 -12.99 -15.37 17.70
N ASP A 515 -12.97 -16.24 16.70
CA ASP A 515 -11.87 -17.15 16.39
C ASP A 515 -11.03 -16.62 15.24
N ARG A 516 -9.76 -16.35 15.54
CA ARG A 516 -8.71 -15.87 14.66
C ARG A 516 -7.52 -16.85 14.70
N THR A 517 -7.82 -18.14 14.58
CA THR A 517 -6.81 -19.22 14.59
C THR A 517 -6.14 -19.43 13.24
N VAL A 518 -6.75 -18.97 12.15
CA VAL A 518 -6.12 -18.96 10.83
C VAL A 518 -5.01 -17.91 10.87
N ALA A 519 -3.77 -18.34 10.67
CA ALA A 519 -2.66 -17.40 10.51
C ALA A 519 -3.05 -16.37 9.45
N PRO A 520 -2.72 -15.07 9.61
CA PRO A 520 -2.97 -14.10 8.56
C PRO A 520 -2.37 -14.66 7.28
N ASP A 521 -3.22 -15.02 6.32
CA ASP A 521 -2.80 -15.64 5.08
C ASP A 521 -1.66 -14.80 4.48
N ALA A 522 -0.81 -15.47 3.71
CA ALA A 522 0.21 -14.84 2.87
C ALA A 522 -0.36 -13.71 1.96
N GLN A 523 -1.66 -13.44 1.93
CA GLN A 523 -2.29 -12.31 1.24
C GLN A 523 -1.74 -10.94 1.61
N VAL A 524 -1.31 -10.69 2.86
CA VAL A 524 -0.61 -9.43 3.21
C VAL A 524 0.78 -9.39 2.56
N ASN A 525 1.41 -10.55 2.35
CA ASN A 525 2.72 -10.68 1.73
C ASN A 525 2.67 -10.70 0.19
N GLU A 526 1.60 -11.23 -0.43
CA GLU A 526 1.45 -11.30 -1.89
C GLU A 526 1.23 -9.93 -2.54
N ARG A 527 0.65 -8.97 -1.82
CA ARG A 527 0.50 -7.58 -2.34
C ARG A 527 1.74 -6.72 -2.12
N GLY A 528 2.85 -7.31 -1.64
CA GLY A 528 3.99 -6.57 -1.14
C GLY A 528 3.61 -5.81 0.13
N ALA A 529 4.55 -5.66 1.05
CA ALA A 529 4.40 -4.85 2.25
C ALA A 529 4.25 -3.36 1.87
N THR A 530 3.10 -2.99 1.30
CA THR A 530 2.73 -1.61 1.09
C THR A 530 2.24 -1.10 2.44
N THR A 531 2.85 -0.05 2.96
CA THR A 531 2.41 0.69 4.15
C THR A 531 1.13 1.49 3.87
N GLY A 532 0.25 0.93 3.04
CA GLY A 532 -0.94 1.58 2.53
C GLY A 532 -1.96 1.82 3.64
N THR A 533 -2.72 2.89 3.47
CA THR A 533 -3.75 3.31 4.42
C THR A 533 -4.87 2.27 4.60
N PHE A 534 -5.12 1.42 3.59
CA PHE A 534 -6.27 0.54 3.58
C PHE A 534 -6.00 -0.79 4.30
N SER A 535 -4.76 -1.31 4.24
CA SER A 535 -4.25 -2.41 5.07
C SER A 535 -4.21 -2.02 6.54
N SER A 536 -3.82 -0.77 6.85
CA SER A 536 -3.90 -0.24 8.22
C SER A 536 -5.35 -0.21 8.72
N ARG A 537 -6.31 0.26 7.91
CA ARG A 537 -7.74 0.26 8.27
C ARG A 537 -8.30 -1.15 8.42
N HIS A 538 -7.79 -2.09 7.64
CA HIS A 538 -8.17 -3.50 7.75
C HIS A 538 -7.74 -4.08 9.10
N LEU A 539 -6.49 -3.86 9.49
CA LEU A 539 -5.98 -4.26 10.81
C LEU A 539 -6.75 -3.56 11.95
N GLU A 540 -7.09 -2.27 11.79
CA GLU A 540 -7.89 -1.53 12.76
C GLU A 540 -9.29 -2.12 12.92
N GLN A 541 -9.94 -2.48 11.82
CA GLN A 541 -11.28 -3.07 11.83
C GLN A 541 -11.27 -4.48 12.44
N GLU A 542 -10.22 -5.27 12.18
CA GLU A 542 -10.04 -6.58 12.78
C GLU A 542 -9.74 -6.48 14.28
N TYR A 543 -8.87 -5.53 14.67
CA TYR A 543 -8.60 -5.21 16.06
C TYR A 543 -9.87 -4.80 16.80
N ARG A 544 -10.74 -3.99 16.16
CA ARG A 544 -12.06 -3.64 16.68
C ARG A 544 -12.92 -4.89 16.90
N CYS A 545 -12.97 -5.80 15.93
CA CYS A 545 -13.69 -7.06 16.06
C CYS A 545 -13.22 -7.89 17.27
N MET A 546 -11.92 -7.97 17.50
CA MET A 546 -11.34 -8.63 18.68
C MET A 546 -11.74 -7.89 19.96
N LYS A 547 -11.51 -6.58 20.02
CA LYS A 547 -11.76 -5.75 21.20
C LYS A 547 -13.23 -5.76 21.63
N GLU A 548 -14.17 -5.72 20.68
CA GLU A 548 -15.61 -5.73 20.97
C GLU A 548 -16.16 -7.15 21.23
N SER A 549 -15.38 -8.20 21.00
CA SER A 549 -15.77 -9.58 21.33
C SER A 549 -15.64 -9.84 22.84
N HIS A 550 -16.44 -10.77 23.35
CA HIS A 550 -16.43 -11.13 24.76
C HIS A 550 -15.31 -12.13 25.07
N ALA A 551 -14.98 -13.02 24.13
CA ALA A 551 -13.80 -13.85 24.18
C ALA A 551 -13.19 -13.98 22.79
N ILE A 552 -11.89 -14.26 22.73
CA ILE A 552 -11.12 -14.37 21.50
C ILE A 552 -10.35 -15.69 21.56
N VAL A 553 -10.39 -16.44 20.46
CA VAL A 553 -9.59 -17.66 20.29
C VAL A 553 -8.54 -17.41 19.21
N ILE A 554 -7.28 -17.70 19.50
CA ILE A 554 -6.14 -17.49 18.57
C ILE A 554 -5.21 -18.70 18.57
N SER A 555 -4.29 -18.76 17.60
CA SER A 555 -3.12 -19.63 17.68
C SER A 555 -2.19 -19.21 18.83
N ALA A 556 -1.58 -20.19 19.52
CA ALA A 556 -0.62 -19.95 20.60
C ALA A 556 0.56 -19.04 20.20
N ASP A 557 0.99 -19.07 18.95
CA ASP A 557 2.11 -18.25 18.47
C ASP A 557 1.79 -16.75 18.40
N SER A 558 0.52 -16.36 18.56
CA SER A 558 0.05 -14.97 18.41
C SER A 558 -0.33 -14.29 19.73
N GLU A 559 -0.18 -14.95 20.89
CA GLU A 559 -0.66 -14.42 22.19
C GLU A 559 -0.04 -13.07 22.56
N THR A 560 1.30 -12.99 22.51
CA THR A 560 2.05 -11.79 22.93
C THR A 560 1.72 -10.59 22.05
N GLN A 561 1.63 -10.82 20.74
CA GLN A 561 1.33 -9.78 19.76
C GLN A 561 0.02 -9.05 20.09
N TRP A 562 -1.08 -9.76 20.30
CA TRP A 562 -2.39 -9.12 20.51
C TRP A 562 -2.55 -8.46 21.88
N ALA A 563 -1.89 -9.02 22.90
CA ALA A 563 -1.82 -8.36 24.20
C ALA A 563 -1.09 -7.00 24.10
N ASP A 564 -0.02 -6.93 23.32
CA ASP A 564 0.73 -5.68 23.09
C ASP A 564 -0.09 -4.63 22.30
N TYR A 565 -1.02 -5.07 21.46
CA TYR A 565 -2.01 -4.19 20.81
C TYR A 565 -3.14 -3.73 21.74
N GLY A 566 -3.14 -4.14 23.02
CA GLY A 566 -4.11 -3.68 24.02
C GLY A 566 -5.41 -4.49 24.08
N ILE A 567 -5.43 -5.71 23.54
CA ILE A 567 -6.49 -6.68 23.82
C ILE A 567 -6.29 -7.22 25.25
N GLU A 568 -7.36 -7.23 26.05
CA GLU A 568 -7.31 -7.74 27.42
C GLU A 568 -6.90 -9.22 27.44
N ARG A 569 -5.79 -9.54 28.11
CA ARG A 569 -5.21 -10.89 28.11
C ARG A 569 -6.19 -11.97 28.60
N GLU A 570 -7.06 -11.64 29.54
CA GLU A 570 -8.06 -12.58 30.07
C GLU A 570 -9.15 -12.96 29.06
N LYS A 571 -9.33 -12.19 27.97
CA LYS A 571 -10.23 -12.53 26.86
C LYS A 571 -9.59 -13.47 25.86
N ILE A 572 -8.27 -13.69 25.91
CA ILE A 572 -7.50 -14.43 24.91
C ILE A 572 -7.36 -15.90 25.33
N PHE A 573 -7.84 -16.80 24.49
CA PHE A 573 -7.75 -18.25 24.65
C PHE A 573 -6.92 -18.82 23.49
N CYS A 574 -5.83 -19.52 23.81
CA CYS A 574 -4.89 -20.00 22.80
C CYS A 574 -5.12 -21.47 22.47
N ILE A 575 -5.23 -21.78 21.18
CA ILE A 575 -5.19 -23.15 20.66
C ILE A 575 -3.73 -23.56 20.41
N PRO A 576 -3.31 -24.76 20.87
CA PRO A 576 -1.96 -25.25 20.62
C PRO A 576 -1.64 -25.36 19.13
N HIS A 577 -0.46 -24.88 18.72
CA HIS A 577 -0.01 -24.98 17.32
C HIS A 577 0.35 -26.43 16.95
N ILE A 578 -0.10 -26.89 15.78
CA ILE A 578 0.38 -28.13 15.19
C ILE A 578 1.58 -27.78 14.32
N ALA A 579 2.77 -28.25 14.70
CA ALA A 579 3.96 -28.08 13.88
C ALA A 579 3.73 -28.56 12.44
N GLU A 580 4.05 -27.71 11.46
CA GLU A 580 3.90 -28.00 10.04
C GLU A 580 4.52 -29.36 9.67
N GLY A 581 3.79 -30.15 8.88
CA GLY A 581 4.26 -31.46 8.40
C GLY A 581 4.17 -32.60 9.42
N LYS A 582 3.73 -32.35 10.65
CA LYS A 582 3.49 -33.43 11.63
C LYS A 582 2.19 -34.17 11.32
N THR A 583 2.28 -35.42 10.91
CA THR A 583 1.12 -36.33 10.87
C THR A 583 0.76 -36.77 12.29
N MET A 584 -0.51 -36.58 12.67
CA MET A 584 -1.04 -37.08 13.93
C MET A 584 -1.61 -38.48 13.73
N THR A 585 -1.36 -39.38 14.67
CA THR A 585 -2.15 -40.61 14.81
C THR A 585 -3.59 -40.29 15.21
N ASP A 586 -4.53 -41.20 14.98
CA ASP A 586 -5.95 -41.00 15.36
C ASP A 586 -6.10 -40.68 16.86
N ILE A 587 -5.31 -41.34 17.72
CA ILE A 587 -5.31 -41.11 19.17
C ILE A 587 -4.78 -39.71 19.52
N GLU A 588 -3.70 -39.27 18.88
CA GLU A 588 -3.17 -37.91 19.07
C GLU A 588 -4.16 -36.86 18.58
N ARG A 589 -4.81 -37.12 17.46
CA ARG A 589 -5.84 -36.26 16.89
C ARG A 589 -7.05 -36.14 17.81
N ASP A 590 -7.58 -37.25 18.33
CA ASP A 590 -8.70 -37.24 19.28
C ASP A 590 -8.34 -36.49 20.56
N ARG A 591 -7.14 -36.71 21.10
CA ARG A 591 -6.63 -35.96 22.26
C ARG A 591 -6.57 -34.46 21.96
N TYR A 592 -6.03 -34.08 20.81
CA TYR A 592 -5.91 -32.69 20.38
C TYR A 592 -7.28 -32.02 20.19
N LEU A 593 -8.23 -32.71 19.56
CA LEU A 593 -9.61 -32.22 19.40
C LEU A 593 -10.34 -32.04 20.73
N ASN A 594 -10.10 -32.93 21.70
CA ASN A 594 -10.65 -32.80 23.05
C ASN A 594 -10.04 -31.61 23.81
N GLU A 595 -8.73 -31.37 23.65
CA GLU A 595 -8.05 -30.22 24.23
C GLU A 595 -8.61 -28.90 23.67
N ILE A 596 -8.76 -28.81 22.34
CA ILE A 596 -9.40 -27.66 21.69
C ILE A 596 -10.83 -27.45 22.16
N SER A 597 -11.62 -28.52 22.25
CA SER A 597 -13.00 -28.44 22.76
C SER A 597 -13.05 -27.90 24.19
N ALA A 598 -12.10 -28.27 25.05
CA ALA A 598 -11.99 -27.73 26.40
C ALA A 598 -11.58 -26.25 26.42
N ILE A 599 -10.73 -25.79 25.49
CA ILE A 599 -10.38 -24.37 25.34
C ILE A 599 -11.60 -23.56 24.91
N TYR A 600 -12.36 -24.03 23.92
CA TYR A 600 -13.59 -23.36 23.50
C TYR A 600 -14.62 -23.28 24.63
N LEU A 601 -14.78 -24.33 25.44
CA LEU A 601 -15.68 -24.30 26.60
C LEU A 601 -15.29 -23.18 27.58
N LYS A 602 -14.00 -23.03 27.88
CA LYS A 602 -13.51 -21.94 28.75
C LYS A 602 -13.81 -20.57 28.15
N ALA A 603 -13.61 -20.41 26.84
CA ALA A 603 -13.94 -19.17 26.13
C ALA A 603 -15.44 -18.86 26.19
N TYR A 604 -16.30 -19.88 26.01
CA TYR A 604 -17.76 -19.76 26.11
C TYR A 604 -18.22 -19.36 27.51
N GLU A 605 -17.67 -19.98 28.55
CA GLU A 605 -17.99 -19.63 29.94
C GLU A 605 -17.53 -18.22 30.29
N TYR A 606 -16.35 -17.80 29.85
CA TYR A 606 -15.86 -16.44 30.04
C TYR A 606 -16.79 -15.43 29.34
N ALA A 607 -17.14 -15.70 28.08
CA ALA A 607 -18.01 -14.82 27.30
C ALA A 607 -19.40 -14.65 27.96
N ARG A 608 -20.02 -15.73 28.47
CA ARG A 608 -21.28 -15.66 29.22
C ARG A 608 -21.17 -14.81 30.48
N ARG A 609 -20.10 -15.00 31.27
CA ARG A 609 -19.84 -14.22 32.49
C ARG A 609 -19.64 -12.74 32.20
N SER A 610 -18.93 -12.40 31.13
CA SER A 610 -18.68 -11.01 30.72
C SER A 610 -19.97 -10.24 30.39
N VAL A 611 -20.92 -10.88 29.70
CA VAL A 611 -22.25 -10.29 29.43
C VAL A 611 -23.02 -10.05 30.73
N GLN A 612 -23.09 -11.06 31.61
CA GLN A 612 -23.80 -10.96 32.89
C GLN A 612 -23.25 -9.84 33.80
N GLN A 613 -21.92 -9.67 33.82
CA GLN A 613 -21.28 -8.58 34.57
C GLN A 613 -21.69 -7.21 34.02
N THR A 614 -21.69 -7.05 32.70
CA THR A 614 -22.07 -5.80 32.03
C THR A 614 -23.53 -5.41 32.33
N GLU A 615 -24.44 -6.39 32.33
CA GLU A 615 -25.85 -6.16 32.68
C GLU A 615 -26.01 -5.72 34.14
N SER A 616 -25.33 -6.39 35.09
CA SER A 616 -25.40 -6.02 36.52
C SER A 616 -24.86 -4.62 36.82
N MET A 617 -23.85 -4.14 36.07
CA MET A 617 -23.33 -2.77 36.18
C MET A 617 -24.29 -1.72 35.59
N SER A 618 -25.09 -2.09 34.59
CA SER A 618 -26.09 -1.19 33.98
C SER A 618 -27.33 -0.99 34.84
N GLU A 619 -27.76 -2.03 35.57
CA GLU A 619 -28.90 -1.94 36.49
C GLU A 619 -28.56 -1.07 37.72
N THR A 620 -27.33 -1.18 38.24
CA THR A 620 -26.90 -0.38 39.40
C THR A 620 -26.69 1.11 39.09
N SER A 621 -26.44 1.47 37.83
CA SER A 621 -26.25 2.86 37.40
C SER A 621 -27.54 3.58 37.00
N SER A 622 -28.59 2.84 36.63
CA SER A 622 -29.91 3.42 36.28
C SER A 622 -30.86 3.58 37.47
N GLY A 623 -30.54 2.98 38.63
CA GLY A 623 -31.29 3.10 39.89
C GLY A 623 -30.90 4.29 40.78
N LYS A 624 -30.04 5.20 40.31
CA LYS A 624 -29.72 6.49 40.92
C LYS A 624 -30.15 7.61 39.98
#